data_AF-A0A7S1H5D9-F1
#
_entry.id   AF-A0A7S1H5D9-F1
#
_cell.length_a   1.000
_cell.length_b   1.000
_cell.length_c   1.000
_cell.angle_alpha   90.00
_cell.angle_beta   90.00
_cell.angle_gamma   90.00
#
_symmetry.space_group_name_H-M   'P 1'
#
loop_
_entity.id
_entity.type
_entity.pdbx_description
1 polymer ?
#
loop_
_entity_poly.entity_id
_entity_poly.type
_entity_poly.pdbx_seq_one_letter_code
_entity_poly.pdbx_strand_id
1 'polypeptide(L)'
;DIPVPPPADPRHIRSGDVDDLAALLKDWPDAEFNIEGNPTQNLMDFVHRHRPHQVTFVPDAEDQFTSDHGWTLPQDAERLRPLIREAQDLGVRVSLFMDPQPAAMAAVAE
;
A
#
# COMPACT_ATOMS: atom_id res chain seq x y z
N ASP A 1 -6.40 -6.91 1.57
CA ASP A 1 -5.44 -6.12 2.36
C ASP A 1 -4.36 -7.07 2.84
N ILE A 2 -3.20 -7.07 2.16
CA ILE A 2 -2.07 -7.99 2.40
C ILE A 2 -0.76 -7.19 2.40
N PRO A 3 -0.09 -7.02 3.55
CA PRO A 3 1.23 -6.40 3.66
C PRO A 3 2.37 -7.42 3.41
N VAL A 4 3.53 -6.94 2.93
CA VAL A 4 4.73 -7.75 2.56
C VAL A 4 5.94 -7.41 3.45
N PRO A 5 6.38 -8.31 4.36
CA PRO A 5 7.57 -8.13 5.21
C PRO A 5 8.79 -9.03 4.83
N PRO A 6 10.02 -8.78 5.36
CA PRO A 6 11.27 -9.46 5.00
C PRO A 6 11.43 -10.87 5.64
N PRO A 7 12.43 -11.67 5.19
CA PRO A 7 12.31 -13.13 5.21
C PRO A 7 12.80 -13.79 6.52
N ALA A 8 11.89 -14.09 7.44
CA ALA A 8 12.02 -15.20 8.41
C ALA A 8 10.69 -15.56 9.13
N ASP A 9 9.64 -15.95 8.39
CA ASP A 9 8.53 -16.75 8.96
C ASP A 9 7.88 -17.59 7.83
N PRO A 10 7.74 -18.92 7.95
CA PRO A 10 7.12 -19.78 6.94
C PRO A 10 5.60 -19.60 6.77
N ARG A 11 5.01 -18.54 7.35
CA ARG A 11 3.57 -18.25 7.33
C ARG A 11 3.18 -17.03 6.48
N HIS A 12 4.09 -16.45 5.69
CA HIS A 12 3.83 -15.21 4.94
C HIS A 12 4.30 -15.20 3.49
N ILE A 13 3.60 -14.36 2.71
CA ILE A 13 3.77 -14.10 1.27
C ILE A 13 5.14 -13.45 1.02
N ARG A 14 6.02 -14.14 0.28
CA ARG A 14 7.35 -13.67 -0.16
C ARG A 14 7.19 -12.66 -1.30
N SER A 15 8.25 -11.93 -1.65
CA SER A 15 8.22 -11.05 -2.84
C SER A 15 7.80 -11.78 -4.12
N GLY A 16 8.21 -13.04 -4.27
CA GLY A 16 7.74 -13.91 -5.36
C GLY A 16 6.24 -14.21 -5.30
N ASP A 17 5.63 -14.19 -4.12
CA ASP A 17 4.21 -14.48 -3.96
C ASP A 17 3.33 -13.30 -4.45
N VAL A 18 3.88 -12.07 -4.49
CA VAL A 18 3.22 -10.93 -5.16
C VAL A 18 3.24 -11.12 -6.68
N ASP A 19 4.37 -11.56 -7.23
CA ASP A 19 4.49 -11.88 -8.66
C ASP A 19 3.53 -13.03 -9.03
N ASP A 20 3.47 -14.09 -8.21
CA ASP A 20 2.59 -15.24 -8.40
C ASP A 20 1.11 -14.88 -8.26
N LEU A 21 0.74 -14.06 -7.27
CA LEU A 21 -0.63 -13.59 -7.08
C LEU A 21 -1.06 -12.69 -8.24
N ALA A 22 -0.19 -11.79 -8.71
CA ALA A 22 -0.46 -10.96 -9.88
C ALA A 22 -0.65 -11.81 -11.15
N ALA A 23 0.07 -12.92 -11.28
CA ALA A 23 -0.12 -13.87 -12.37
C ALA A 23 -1.46 -14.62 -12.23
N LEU A 24 -1.80 -15.10 -11.04
CA LEU A 24 -3.04 -15.82 -10.75
C LEU A 24 -4.28 -14.95 -11.00
N LEU A 25 -4.26 -13.68 -10.61
CA LEU A 25 -5.39 -12.78 -10.75
C LEU A 25 -5.75 -12.48 -12.22
N LYS A 26 -4.87 -12.78 -13.19
CA LYS A 26 -5.20 -12.69 -14.62
C LYS A 26 -6.35 -13.62 -15.02
N ASP A 27 -6.52 -14.73 -14.29
CA ASP A 27 -7.62 -15.69 -14.52
C ASP A 27 -8.93 -15.25 -13.85
N TRP A 28 -8.90 -14.17 -13.05
CA TRP A 28 -10.03 -13.67 -12.25
C TRP A 28 -10.26 -12.18 -12.54
N PRO A 29 -10.77 -11.81 -13.72
CA PRO A 29 -10.84 -10.41 -14.17
C PRO A 29 -11.76 -9.52 -13.31
N ASP A 30 -12.69 -10.11 -12.56
CA ASP A 30 -13.59 -9.38 -11.66
C ASP A 30 -12.97 -9.13 -10.27
N ALA A 31 -11.80 -9.71 -9.96
CA ALA A 31 -11.13 -9.52 -8.68
C ALA A 31 -10.25 -8.27 -8.69
N GLU A 32 -10.39 -7.43 -7.65
CA GLU A 32 -9.46 -6.32 -7.45
C GLU A 32 -8.14 -6.81 -6.84
N PHE A 33 -7.05 -6.21 -7.30
CA PHE A 33 -5.72 -6.44 -6.76
C PHE A 33 -5.33 -5.23 -5.92
N ASN A 34 -5.14 -5.43 -4.62
CA ASN A 34 -4.67 -4.41 -3.69
C ASN A 34 -3.32 -4.85 -3.10
N ILE A 35 -2.31 -3.99 -3.19
CA ILE A 35 -1.01 -4.19 -2.53
C ILE A 35 -0.88 -3.18 -1.39
N GLU A 36 -0.41 -3.63 -0.24
CA GLU A 36 -0.25 -2.78 0.94
C GLU A 36 1.20 -2.72 1.39
N GLY A 37 1.63 -1.55 1.82
CA GLY A 37 2.97 -1.36 2.35
C GLY A 37 3.33 0.10 2.59
N ASN A 38 4.58 0.32 2.97
CA ASN A 38 5.11 1.66 3.18
C ASN A 38 5.66 2.24 1.87
N PRO A 39 5.09 3.36 1.38
CA PRO A 39 5.47 3.93 0.09
C PRO A 39 6.87 4.56 0.11
N THR A 40 7.48 4.74 1.29
CA THR A 40 8.87 5.22 1.44
C THR A 40 9.91 4.10 1.51
N GLN A 41 9.46 2.84 1.44
CA GLN A 41 10.31 1.64 1.42
C GLN A 41 10.22 0.97 0.04
N ASN A 42 10.01 -0.35 -0.02
CA ASN A 42 9.99 -1.13 -1.25
C ASN A 42 8.64 -1.15 -1.99
N LEU A 43 7.56 -0.61 -1.42
CA LEU A 43 6.20 -0.73 -1.97
C LEU A 43 6.10 -0.20 -3.41
N MET A 44 6.69 0.96 -3.67
CA MET A 44 6.55 1.62 -4.97
C MET A 44 7.16 0.79 -6.10
N ASP A 45 8.21 -0.01 -5.84
CA ASP A 45 8.78 -0.93 -6.83
C ASP A 45 7.75 -1.98 -7.30
N PHE A 46 6.94 -2.49 -6.37
CA PHE A 46 5.85 -3.42 -6.69
C PHE A 46 4.71 -2.72 -7.43
N VAL A 47 4.37 -1.49 -7.05
CA VAL A 47 3.34 -0.68 -7.73
C VAL A 47 3.74 -0.43 -9.19
N HIS A 48 5.00 -0.04 -9.45
CA HIS A 48 5.52 0.13 -10.81
C HIS A 48 5.44 -1.14 -11.64
N ARG A 49 5.83 -2.28 -11.04
CA ARG A 49 5.88 -3.57 -11.71
C ARG A 49 4.49 -4.13 -12.03
N HIS A 50 3.58 -4.09 -11.06
CA HIS A 50 2.32 -4.82 -11.12
C HIS A 50 1.13 -3.96 -11.47
N ARG A 51 1.19 -2.65 -11.23
CA ARG A 51 0.09 -1.70 -11.45
C ARG A 51 -1.24 -2.25 -10.91
N PRO A 52 -1.31 -2.53 -9.59
CA PRO A 52 -2.52 -3.09 -8.99
C PRO A 52 -3.71 -2.14 -9.18
N HIS A 53 -4.92 -2.65 -8.99
CA HIS A 53 -6.13 -1.83 -9.03
C HIS A 53 -6.11 -0.76 -7.91
N GLN A 54 -5.57 -1.12 -6.74
CA GLN A 54 -5.39 -0.24 -5.60
C GLN A 54 -4.02 -0.46 -4.94
N VAL A 55 -3.51 0.59 -4.30
CA VAL A 55 -2.44 0.50 -3.30
C VAL A 55 -2.92 1.13 -1.99
N THR A 56 -2.70 0.44 -0.87
CA THR A 56 -2.90 1.01 0.48
C THR A 56 -1.56 1.41 1.06
N PHE A 57 -1.36 2.70 1.33
CA PHE A 57 -0.18 3.19 2.03
C PHE A 57 -0.37 3.02 3.53
N VAL A 58 0.52 2.27 4.17
CA VAL A 58 0.62 2.11 5.63
C VAL A 58 1.93 2.73 6.13
N PRO A 59 1.95 3.34 7.33
CA PRO A 59 3.16 4.00 7.85
C PRO A 59 4.21 3.04 8.42
N ASP A 60 3.84 1.77 8.58
CA ASP A 60 4.63 0.73 9.24
C ASP A 60 5.99 0.51 8.59
N ALA A 61 6.96 0.08 9.39
CA ALA A 61 8.20 -0.46 8.87
C ALA A 61 7.98 -1.88 8.31
N GLU A 62 8.79 -2.27 7.33
CA GLU A 62 8.88 -3.62 6.77
C GLU A 62 8.82 -4.75 7.82
N ASP A 63 9.29 -4.54 9.06
CA ASP A 63 9.32 -5.53 10.15
C ASP A 63 8.18 -5.43 11.18
N GLN A 64 7.27 -4.46 11.04
CA GLN A 64 6.14 -4.28 11.96
C GLN A 64 4.96 -5.15 11.51
N PHE A 65 4.54 -6.07 12.39
CA PHE A 65 3.52 -7.08 12.08
C PHE A 65 2.09 -6.53 12.01
N THR A 66 1.82 -5.38 12.61
CA THR A 66 0.51 -4.74 12.66
C THR A 66 0.69 -3.23 12.71
N SER A 67 -0.06 -2.50 11.89
CA SER A 67 -0.17 -1.04 12.01
C SER A 67 -0.82 -0.71 13.35
N ASP A 68 -0.03 -0.24 14.31
CA ASP A 68 -0.52 0.25 15.58
C ASP A 68 -0.93 1.73 15.50
N HIS A 69 -0.52 2.42 14.44
CA HIS A 69 -0.83 3.82 14.16
C HIS A 69 -1.02 4.09 12.67
N GLY A 70 -1.90 5.03 12.32
CA GLY A 70 -2.13 5.48 10.94
C GLY A 70 -1.31 6.73 10.56
N TRP A 71 -1.37 7.11 9.28
CA TRP A 71 -0.81 8.39 8.83
C TRP A 71 -1.52 9.56 9.54
N THR A 72 -0.74 10.56 9.94
CA THR A 72 -1.24 11.78 10.59
C THR A 72 -1.20 12.94 9.61
N LEU A 73 -2.37 13.48 9.24
CA LEU A 73 -2.47 14.67 8.41
C LEU A 73 -2.73 15.91 9.28
N PRO A 74 -2.09 17.07 8.98
CA PRO A 74 -1.29 17.37 7.79
C PRO A 74 0.21 17.00 7.87
N GLN A 75 0.68 16.44 8.98
CA GLN A 75 2.11 16.21 9.25
C GLN A 75 2.78 15.35 8.18
N ASP A 76 2.05 14.36 7.65
CA ASP A 76 2.56 13.42 6.67
C ASP A 76 2.22 13.80 5.22
N ALA A 77 1.43 14.86 5.03
CA ALA A 77 0.94 15.26 3.72
C ALA A 77 2.10 15.56 2.75
N GLU A 78 3.13 16.29 3.19
CA GLU A 78 4.25 16.67 2.32
C GLU A 78 5.04 15.47 1.81
N ARG A 79 5.22 14.42 2.64
CA ARG A 79 5.91 13.20 2.23
C ARG A 79 5.03 12.29 1.37
N LEU A 80 3.72 12.25 1.62
CA LEU A 80 2.80 11.36 0.90
C LEU A 80 2.40 11.91 -0.46
N ARG A 81 2.21 13.22 -0.62
CA ARG A 81 1.77 13.88 -1.86
C ARG A 81 2.52 13.41 -3.13
N PRO A 82 3.87 13.40 -3.17
CA PRO A 82 4.58 12.95 -4.37
C PRO A 82 4.32 11.47 -4.69
N LEU A 83 4.22 10.60 -3.67
CA LEU A 83 4.02 9.16 -3.82
C LEU A 83 2.58 8.83 -4.23
N ILE A 84 1.60 9.57 -3.69
CA ILE A 84 0.20 9.51 -4.12
C ILE A 84 0.11 9.89 -5.59
N ARG A 85 0.77 10.99 -5.98
CA ARG A 85 0.77 11.46 -7.37
C ARG A 85 1.39 10.43 -8.31
N GLU A 86 2.51 9.85 -7.92
CA GLU A 86 3.20 8.81 -8.68
C GLU A 86 2.31 7.58 -8.91
N ALA A 87 1.64 7.07 -7.87
CA ALA A 87 0.70 5.95 -8.00
C ALA A 87 -0.50 6.30 -8.90
N GLN A 88 -1.06 7.50 -8.77
CA GLN A 88 -2.15 7.97 -9.61
C GLN A 88 -1.74 8.12 -11.09
N ASP A 89 -0.53 8.59 -11.37
CA ASP A 89 0.00 8.70 -12.72
C ASP A 89 0.23 7.30 -13.36
N LEU A 90 0.37 6.24 -12.55
CA LEU A 90 0.38 4.84 -12.99
C LEU A 90 -1.04 4.25 -13.19
N GLY A 91 -2.09 5.00 -12.87
CA GLY A 91 -3.48 4.56 -12.94
C GLY A 91 -3.95 3.77 -11.72
N VAL A 92 -3.21 3.81 -10.61
CA VAL A 92 -3.50 3.04 -9.39
C VAL A 92 -4.30 3.89 -8.40
N ARG A 93 -5.39 3.33 -7.86
CA ARG A 93 -6.18 3.98 -6.79
C ARG A 93 -5.37 3.96 -5.49
N VAL A 94 -5.29 5.09 -4.80
CA VAL A 94 -4.55 5.17 -3.52
C VAL A 94 -5.52 5.20 -2.35
N SER A 95 -5.25 4.36 -1.35
CA SER A 95 -5.88 4.38 -0.03
C SER A 95 -4.83 4.73 1.02
N LEU A 96 -5.19 5.53 2.03
CA LEU A 96 -4.31 5.86 3.15
C LEU A 96 -4.85 5.19 4.41
N PHE A 97 -4.02 4.41 5.09
CA PHE A 97 -4.36 3.88 6.41
C PHE A 97 -4.23 4.98 7.47
N MET A 98 -5.33 5.33 8.13
CA MET A 98 -5.41 6.44 9.08
C MET A 98 -6.13 6.03 10.35
N ASP A 99 -5.69 6.57 11.49
CA ASP A 99 -6.42 6.41 12.74
C ASP A 99 -7.80 7.08 12.65
N PRO A 100 -8.83 6.53 13.33
CA PRO A 100 -10.19 7.05 13.29
C PRO A 100 -10.30 8.35 14.11
N GLN A 101 -9.70 9.43 13.62
CA GLN A 101 -9.84 10.77 14.16
C GLN A 101 -10.81 11.58 13.29
N PRO A 102 -11.97 11.99 13.80
CA PRO A 102 -13.00 12.70 13.01
C PRO A 102 -12.49 13.94 12.29
N ALA A 103 -11.49 14.64 12.86
CA ALA A 103 -10.90 15.83 12.27
C ALA A 103 -9.96 15.54 11.07
N ALA A 104 -9.36 14.35 11.02
CA ALA A 104 -8.38 13.99 9.98
C ALA A 104 -9.04 13.59 8.65
N MET A 105 -10.28 13.09 8.68
CA MET A 105 -10.99 12.62 7.49
C MET A 105 -11.28 13.73 6.46
N ALA A 106 -11.42 14.98 6.91
CA ALA A 106 -11.64 16.12 6.02
C ALA A 106 -10.40 16.47 5.17
N ALA A 107 -9.19 16.13 5.66
CA ALA A 107 -7.92 16.47 5.00
C ALA A 107 -7.51 15.48 3.88
N VAL A 108 -8.20 14.34 3.76
CA VAL A 108 -7.89 13.30 2.76
C VAL A 108 -8.40 13.66 1.36
N ALA A 109 -9.37 14.57 1.27
CA ALA A 109 -10.03 14.96 0.02
C ALA A 109 -9.33 16.11 -0.74
N GLU A 110 -8.28 16.71 -0.17
CA GLU A 110 -7.50 17.83 -0.76
C GLU A 110 -6.13 17.39 -1.32
#